data_AF-A0A1S2K065-F1
#
_entry.id   AF-A0A1S2K065-F1
#
_cell.length_a   1.000
_cell.length_b   1.000
_cell.length_c   1.000
_cell.angle_alpha   90.00
_cell.angle_beta   90.00
_cell.angle_gamma   90.00
#
_symmetry.space_group_name_H-M   'P 1'
#
loop_
_entity.id
_entity.type
_entity.pdbx_description
1 polymer ?
#
loop_
_entity_poly.entity_id
_entity_poly.type
_entity_poly.pdbx_seq_one_letter_code
_entity_poly.pdbx_strand_id
1 'polypeptide(L)'
;MGVRTSGGRIDLARGGGPQEFTVTLDNGNTRAYPQLKLVFQMEMLIDGRSADQAPQDGFLLQRWDPASGVWRNEPLRIANDTVPPHLHGGGTPLARDAVRTVRYRLTALDQGPTGSTPLMVTLIDTAADTRVAYHYLPHTTRRP
;
A
#
# COMPACT_ATOMS: atom_id res chain seq x y z
N MET A 1 -0.14 15.99 9.31
CA MET A 1 0.15 15.09 8.17
C MET A 1 -1.02 14.12 8.00
N GLY A 2 -1.50 13.92 6.78
CA GLY A 2 -2.56 12.97 6.47
C GLY A 2 -2.19 12.02 5.32
N VAL A 3 -2.69 10.79 5.39
CA VAL A 3 -2.71 9.82 4.29
C VAL A 3 -4.12 9.25 4.18
N ARG A 4 -4.69 9.27 2.99
CA ARG A 4 -6.04 8.75 2.70
C ARG A 4 -6.05 7.97 1.41
N THR A 5 -6.98 7.03 1.30
CA THR A 5 -7.22 6.30 0.05
C THR A 5 -8.57 6.67 -0.56
N SER A 6 -8.68 6.56 -1.88
CA SER A 6 -9.97 6.63 -2.59
C SER A 6 -10.36 5.25 -3.12
N GLY A 7 -11.66 4.97 -3.19
CA GLY A 7 -12.20 3.70 -3.71
C GLY A 7 -12.98 2.88 -2.67
N GLY A 8 -12.95 3.25 -1.39
CA GLY A 8 -13.78 2.68 -0.32
C GLY A 8 -13.33 1.29 0.12
N ARG A 9 -13.26 0.32 -0.79
CA ARG A 9 -12.66 -1.01 -0.59
C ARG A 9 -12.06 -1.55 -1.88
N ILE A 10 -11.16 -2.52 -1.74
CA ILE A 10 -10.68 -3.35 -2.84
C ILE A 10 -11.42 -4.70 -2.81
N ASP A 11 -12.02 -5.10 -3.93
CA ASP A 11 -12.72 -6.36 -4.11
C ASP A 11 -12.15 -7.12 -5.32
N LEU A 12 -11.13 -7.94 -5.07
CA LEU A 12 -10.44 -8.69 -6.11
C LEU A 12 -11.12 -10.04 -6.39
N ALA A 13 -10.99 -10.51 -7.62
CA ALA A 13 -11.12 -11.92 -7.97
C ALA A 13 -9.72 -12.50 -8.18
N ARG A 14 -9.46 -13.69 -7.63
CA ARG A 14 -8.24 -14.46 -7.89
C ARG A 14 -8.08 -14.69 -9.40
N GLY A 15 -6.94 -14.31 -9.97
CA GLY A 15 -6.70 -14.37 -11.42
C GLY A 15 -7.46 -13.32 -12.24
N GLY A 16 -8.19 -12.43 -11.58
CA GLY A 16 -8.98 -11.38 -12.20
C GLY A 16 -8.16 -10.16 -12.59
N GLY A 17 -8.86 -9.16 -13.15
CA GLY A 17 -8.28 -7.87 -13.48
C GLY A 17 -7.82 -7.09 -12.24
N PRO A 18 -6.87 -6.15 -12.40
CA PRO A 18 -6.44 -5.27 -11.32
C PRO A 18 -7.57 -4.34 -10.89
N GLN A 19 -7.61 -3.99 -9.61
CA GLN A 19 -8.42 -2.87 -9.13
C GLN A 19 -7.54 -1.67 -8.78
N GLU A 20 -7.89 -0.51 -9.33
CA GLU A 20 -7.19 0.74 -9.07
C GLU A 20 -7.68 1.44 -7.79
N PHE A 21 -6.77 2.14 -7.14
CA PHE A 21 -7.06 3.05 -6.04
C PHE A 21 -6.06 4.21 -6.05
N THR A 22 -6.35 5.28 -5.32
CA THR A 22 -5.38 6.38 -5.14
C THR A 22 -5.00 6.52 -3.68
N VAL A 23 -3.78 6.98 -3.45
CA VAL A 23 -3.31 7.42 -2.14
C VAL A 23 -3.04 8.93 -2.24
N THR A 24 -3.72 9.70 -1.40
CA THR A 24 -3.47 11.15 -1.28
C THR A 24 -2.73 11.43 0.02
N LEU A 25 -1.59 12.10 -0.10
CA LEU A 25 -0.80 12.65 0.98
C LEU A 25 -1.14 14.13 1.12
N ASP A 26 -1.38 14.58 2.34
CA ASP A 26 -1.67 15.96 2.67
C ASP A 26 -0.72 16.43 3.78
N ASN A 27 0.09 17.45 3.48
CA ASN A 27 0.96 18.08 4.46
C ASN A 27 0.39 19.41 4.96
N GLY A 28 -0.70 19.38 5.73
CA GLY A 28 -1.16 20.55 6.50
C GLY A 28 -0.29 20.94 7.71
N ASN A 29 1.00 20.55 7.77
CA ASN A 29 1.91 20.99 8.83
C ASN A 29 2.78 22.17 8.37
N THR A 30 3.34 22.90 9.34
CA THR A 30 4.23 24.05 9.09
C THR A 30 5.61 23.68 8.56
N ARG A 31 6.02 22.40 8.64
CA ARG A 31 7.31 21.90 8.15
C ARG A 31 7.18 21.14 6.84
N ALA A 32 8.22 21.21 6.00
CA ALA A 32 8.37 20.34 4.84
C ALA A 32 8.91 18.96 5.27
N TYR A 33 8.63 17.94 4.46
CA TYR A 33 9.23 16.62 4.60
C TYR A 33 10.18 16.36 3.43
N PRO A 34 11.50 16.21 3.66
CA PRO A 34 12.46 16.04 2.57
C PRO A 34 12.39 14.66 1.93
N GLN A 35 11.99 13.62 2.68
CA GLN A 35 11.94 12.25 2.19
C GLN A 35 10.73 11.48 2.76
N LEU A 36 9.60 11.54 2.05
CA LEU A 36 8.43 10.73 2.39
C LEU A 36 8.34 9.49 1.50
N LYS A 37 8.21 8.33 2.13
CA LYS A 37 8.00 7.05 1.47
C LYS A 37 6.66 6.45 1.87
N LEU A 38 5.91 6.02 0.86
CA LEU A 38 4.75 5.14 1.04
C LEU A 38 5.25 3.71 1.11
N VAL A 39 4.76 2.96 2.10
CA VAL A 39 5.02 1.53 2.24
C VAL A 39 3.70 0.80 2.43
N PHE A 40 3.61 -0.39 1.85
CA PHE A 40 2.38 -1.17 1.78
C PHE A 40 2.59 -2.51 2.47
N GLN A 41 1.65 -2.85 3.35
CA GLN A 41 1.66 -4.13 4.06
C GLN A 41 0.25 -4.74 4.11
N MET A 42 0.18 -6.05 4.02
CA MET A 42 -0.98 -6.85 4.39
C MET A 42 -0.55 -7.87 5.45
N GLU A 43 -1.48 -8.21 6.34
CA GLU A 43 -1.27 -9.25 7.36
C GLU A 43 -1.81 -10.59 6.88
N MET A 44 -1.17 -11.66 7.31
CA MET A 44 -1.65 -13.03 7.15
C MET A 44 -2.61 -13.35 8.30
N LEU A 45 -3.88 -13.62 7.98
CA LEU A 45 -4.80 -14.18 8.95
C LEU A 45 -4.47 -15.66 9.15
N ILE A 46 -4.04 -16.00 10.36
CA ILE A 46 -3.72 -17.37 10.79
C ILE A 46 -4.91 -17.89 11.61
N ASP A 47 -6.07 -18.03 11.00
CA ASP A 47 -7.20 -18.72 11.60
C ASP A 47 -7.59 -19.93 10.75
N GLY A 48 -7.58 -21.11 11.39
CA GLY A 48 -7.60 -22.44 10.78
C GLY A 48 -8.88 -22.85 10.04
N ARG A 49 -9.63 -21.91 9.46
CA ARG A 49 -10.74 -22.15 8.53
C ARG A 49 -10.42 -21.56 7.16
N SER A 50 -9.56 -22.26 6.43
CA SER A 50 -9.36 -22.18 4.97
C SER A 50 -9.30 -20.78 4.37
N ALA A 51 -8.25 -20.04 4.69
CA ALA A 51 -7.56 -19.24 3.68
C ALA A 51 -6.30 -20.01 3.29
N ASP A 52 -6.10 -20.28 2.00
CA ASP A 52 -4.81 -20.79 1.51
C ASP A 52 -3.72 -19.87 2.08
N GLN A 53 -2.68 -20.42 2.73
CA GLN A 53 -1.57 -19.59 3.24
C GLN A 53 -1.05 -18.75 2.08
N ALA A 54 -1.24 -17.43 2.16
CA ALA A 54 -0.80 -16.51 1.14
C ALA A 54 0.73 -16.62 1.02
N PRO A 55 1.28 -17.12 -0.08
CA PRO A 55 2.70 -16.95 -0.29
C PRO A 55 2.95 -15.44 -0.52
N GLN A 56 4.16 -14.94 -0.23
CA GLN A 56 4.47 -13.51 -0.33
C GLN A 56 4.19 -12.92 -1.73
N ASP A 57 4.12 -13.77 -2.74
CA ASP A 57 3.87 -13.49 -4.15
C ASP A 57 2.39 -13.65 -4.57
N GLY A 58 1.44 -13.81 -3.63
CA GLY A 58 0.02 -13.96 -3.96
C GLY A 58 -0.67 -12.69 -4.50
N PHE A 59 -0.03 -11.53 -4.37
CA PHE A 59 -0.54 -10.24 -4.85
C PHE A 59 0.51 -9.47 -5.62
N LEU A 60 0.05 -8.69 -6.61
CA LEU A 60 0.87 -7.74 -7.35
C LEU A 60 0.36 -6.32 -7.10
N LEU A 61 1.17 -5.50 -6.42
CA LEU A 61 0.94 -4.08 -6.29
C LEU A 61 1.75 -3.32 -7.35
N GLN A 62 1.11 -2.35 -8.00
CA GLN A 62 1.78 -1.49 -8.97
C GLN A 62 1.41 -0.04 -8.76
N ARG A 63 2.38 0.84 -9.04
CA ARG A 63 2.24 2.30 -9.01
C ARG A 63 2.25 2.85 -10.43
N TRP A 64 1.38 3.82 -10.72
CA TRP A 64 1.39 4.53 -11.99
C TRP A 64 2.59 5.49 -12.03
N ASP A 65 3.41 5.36 -13.06
CA ASP A 65 4.44 6.35 -13.40
C ASP A 65 3.89 7.29 -14.49
N PRO A 66 3.51 8.53 -14.15
CA PRO A 66 2.97 9.47 -15.13
C PRO A 66 4.00 9.94 -16.15
N ALA A 67 5.29 9.87 -15.85
CA ALA A 67 6.33 10.32 -16.78
C ALA A 67 6.51 9.33 -17.93
N SER A 68 6.43 8.03 -17.64
CA SER A 68 6.56 6.99 -18.67
C SER A 68 5.23 6.39 -19.13
N GLY A 69 4.11 6.74 -18.49
CA GLY A 69 2.79 6.25 -18.86
C GLY A 69 2.61 4.74 -18.63
N VAL A 70 3.35 4.17 -17.68
CA VAL A 70 3.31 2.71 -17.40
C VAL A 70 3.13 2.43 -15.91
N TRP A 71 2.58 1.26 -15.62
CA TRP A 71 2.51 0.71 -14.27
C TRP A 71 3.85 0.06 -13.91
N ARG A 72 4.41 0.45 -12.76
CA ARG A 72 5.66 -0.09 -12.21
C ARG A 72 5.34 -0.95 -10.99
N ASN A 73 6.03 -2.07 -10.83
CA ASN A 73 5.88 -2.89 -9.63
C ASN A 73 6.26 -2.07 -8.40
N GLU A 74 5.46 -2.18 -7.35
CA GLU A 74 5.68 -1.51 -6.08
C GLU A 74 5.79 -2.59 -4.98
N PRO A 75 6.74 -2.48 -4.04
CA PRO A 75 6.86 -3.44 -2.96
C PRO A 75 5.58 -3.51 -2.13
N LEU A 76 5.07 -4.73 -1.96
CA LEU A 76 4.01 -5.07 -1.04
C LEU A 76 4.53 -6.14 -0.09
N ARG A 77 4.45 -5.87 1.21
CA ARG A 77 4.87 -6.82 2.24
C ARG A 77 3.67 -7.61 2.75
N ILE A 78 3.80 -8.92 2.86
CA ILE A 78 2.79 -9.78 3.47
C ILE A 78 3.41 -10.43 4.70
N ALA A 79 3.08 -9.91 5.89
CA ALA A 79 3.58 -10.42 7.17
C ALA A 79 2.94 -9.71 8.38
N ASN A 80 3.07 -10.32 9.56
CA ASN A 80 2.38 -9.93 10.80
C ASN A 80 3.26 -9.11 11.77
N ASP A 81 4.54 -8.94 11.45
CA ASP A 81 5.47 -8.04 12.13
C ASP A 81 5.54 -6.68 11.39
N THR A 82 6.12 -5.69 12.05
CA THR A 82 6.33 -4.34 11.48
C THR A 82 7.80 -4.16 11.14
N VAL A 83 8.10 -3.67 9.94
CA VAL A 83 9.45 -3.25 9.57
C VAL A 83 9.77 -1.92 10.26
N PRO A 84 10.87 -1.82 11.03
CA PRO A 84 11.27 -0.55 11.64
C PRO A 84 11.52 0.56 10.60
N PRO A 85 11.15 1.83 10.89
CA PRO A 85 11.32 2.94 9.96
C PRO A 85 12.73 3.10 9.39
N HIS A 86 13.77 2.89 10.20
CA HIS A 86 15.18 3.02 9.80
C HIS A 86 15.65 2.01 8.74
N LEU A 87 14.87 0.94 8.47
CA LEU A 87 15.16 0.00 7.39
C LEU A 87 14.58 0.44 6.04
N HIS A 88 13.82 1.54 6.02
CA HIS A 88 13.28 2.09 4.78
C HIS A 88 14.17 3.22 4.25
N GLY A 89 14.75 3.01 3.06
CA GLY A 89 15.48 4.05 2.34
C GLY A 89 14.68 4.76 1.25
N GLY A 90 15.10 5.98 0.91
CA GLY A 90 14.56 6.79 -0.18
C GLY A 90 13.22 7.43 0.14
N GLY A 91 12.65 8.15 -0.83
CA GLY A 91 11.40 8.87 -0.64
C GLY A 91 11.31 10.04 -1.61
N THR A 92 10.22 10.78 -1.54
CA THR A 92 10.00 11.96 -2.38
C THR A 92 9.61 13.14 -1.50
N PRO A 93 10.22 14.32 -1.69
CA PRO A 93 9.92 15.49 -0.89
C PRO A 93 8.44 15.88 -1.00
N LEU A 94 7.91 16.45 0.08
CA LEU A 94 6.59 17.06 0.12
C LEU A 94 6.72 18.39 0.89
N ALA A 95 6.49 19.49 0.18
CA ALA A 95 6.57 20.82 0.76
C ALA A 95 5.49 21.03 1.82
N ARG A 96 5.63 22.11 2.62
CA ARG A 96 4.54 22.57 3.51
C ARG A 96 3.29 22.86 2.67
N ASP A 97 2.13 22.54 3.23
CA ASP A 97 0.80 22.74 2.64
C ASP A 97 0.59 22.04 1.29
N ALA A 98 1.50 21.15 0.89
CA ALA A 98 1.44 20.45 -0.38
C ALA A 98 0.58 19.19 -0.29
N VAL A 99 -0.09 18.89 -1.39
CA VAL A 99 -0.85 17.66 -1.59
C VAL A 99 -0.21 16.85 -2.72
N ARG A 100 -0.05 15.54 -2.51
CA ARG A 100 0.44 14.61 -3.53
C ARG A 100 -0.50 13.42 -3.65
N THR A 101 -1.02 13.18 -4.85
CA THR A 101 -1.85 12.01 -5.16
C THR A 101 -1.08 11.06 -6.04
N VAL A 102 -1.11 9.77 -5.70
CA VAL A 102 -0.45 8.70 -6.44
C VAL A 102 -1.48 7.61 -6.75
N ARG A 103 -1.49 7.12 -7.99
CA ARG A 103 -2.36 6.02 -8.44
C ARG A 103 -1.65 4.68 -8.24
N TYR A 104 -2.41 3.72 -7.74
CA TYR A 104 -1.99 2.35 -7.54
C TYR A 104 -3.01 1.39 -8.14
N ARG A 105 -2.59 0.17 -8.39
CA ARG A 105 -3.50 -0.94 -8.66
C ARG A 105 -3.01 -2.20 -7.98
N LEU A 106 -3.95 -3.02 -7.52
CA LEU A 106 -3.69 -4.29 -6.87
C LEU A 106 -4.34 -5.42 -7.66
N THR A 107 -3.61 -6.51 -7.83
CA THR A 107 -4.09 -7.74 -8.47
C THR A 107 -3.91 -8.92 -7.53
N ALA A 108 -4.91 -9.79 -7.44
CA ALA A 108 -4.79 -11.10 -6.82
C ALA A 108 -4.38 -12.11 -7.90
N LEU A 109 -3.20 -12.72 -7.77
CA LEU A 109 -2.72 -13.68 -8.76
C LEU A 109 -3.51 -15.00 -8.66
N ASP A 110 -3.36 -15.89 -9.64
CA ASP A 110 -4.11 -17.16 -9.71
C ASP A 110 -3.96 -18.06 -8.48
N GLN A 111 -2.83 -17.95 -7.78
CA GLN A 111 -2.55 -18.69 -6.53
C GLN A 111 -2.62 -17.78 -5.28
N GLY A 112 -3.14 -16.56 -5.42
CA GLY A 112 -3.25 -15.58 -4.34
C GLY A 112 -4.31 -15.96 -3.30
N PRO A 113 -4.19 -15.49 -2.05
CA PRO A 113 -5.11 -15.87 -0.98
C PRO A 113 -6.52 -15.31 -1.20
N THR A 114 -7.50 -15.98 -0.61
CA THR A 114 -8.90 -15.50 -0.54
C THR A 114 -9.23 -15.01 0.86
N GLY A 115 -10.29 -14.21 0.99
CA GLY A 115 -10.74 -13.66 2.26
C GLY A 115 -10.40 -12.18 2.40
N SER A 116 -10.60 -11.65 3.60
CA SER A 116 -10.45 -10.23 3.88
C SER A 116 -9.11 -9.96 4.58
N THR A 117 -8.25 -9.17 3.94
CA THR A 117 -6.97 -8.74 4.50
C THR A 117 -6.78 -7.26 4.18
N PRO A 118 -6.89 -6.34 5.15
CA PRO A 118 -6.79 -4.92 4.85
C PRO A 118 -5.40 -4.56 4.32
N LEU A 119 -5.36 -3.65 3.34
CA LEU A 119 -4.12 -3.06 2.88
C LEU A 119 -3.74 -1.90 3.81
N MET A 120 -2.67 -2.07 4.57
CA MET A 120 -2.07 -1.01 5.37
C MET A 120 -1.18 -0.13 4.48
N VAL A 121 -1.51 1.15 4.42
CA VAL A 121 -0.73 2.19 3.73
C VAL A 121 -0.04 3.02 4.81
N THR A 122 1.27 2.90 4.92
CA THR A 122 2.05 3.65 5.92
C THR A 122 2.91 4.70 5.23
N LEU A 123 2.94 5.89 5.83
CA LEU A 123 3.79 6.98 5.40
C LEU A 123 4.95 7.13 6.38
N ILE A 124 6.17 7.02 5.86
CA ILE A 124 7.42 7.11 6.62
C ILE A 124 8.19 8.34 6.18
N ASP A 125 8.65 9.14 7.13
CA ASP A 125 9.70 10.14 6.94
C ASP A 125 11.04 9.47 7.16
N THR A 126 11.70 9.09 6.06
CA THR A 126 12.96 8.33 6.11
C THR A 126 14.15 9.21 6.46
N ALA A 127 14.00 10.53 6.43
CA ALA A 127 15.06 11.44 6.89
C ALA A 127 15.05 11.60 8.42
N ALA A 128 13.93 11.29 9.07
CA ALA A 128 13.74 11.40 10.51
C ALA A 128 13.45 10.05 11.18
N ASP A 129 13.59 8.94 10.44
CA ASP A 129 13.35 7.56 10.87
C ASP A 129 12.03 7.38 11.64
N THR A 130 10.95 7.97 11.12
CA THR A 130 9.67 7.99 11.84
C THR A 130 8.46 7.70 10.96
N ARG A 131 7.50 6.98 11.53
CA ARG A 131 6.17 6.83 10.94
C ARG A 131 5.35 8.07 11.22
N VAL A 132 4.92 8.76 10.16
CA VAL A 132 4.20 10.04 10.30
C VAL A 132 2.68 9.90 10.14
N ALA A 133 2.21 8.88 9.42
CA ALA A 133 0.79 8.58 9.26
C ALA A 133 0.58 7.13 8.78
N TYR A 134 -0.61 6.60 8.94
CA TYR A 134 -1.03 5.33 8.34
C TYR A 134 -2.54 5.35 8.03
N HIS A 135 -2.97 4.48 7.13
CA HIS A 135 -4.36 4.30 6.76
C HIS A 135 -4.61 2.85 6.33
N TYR A 136 -5.78 2.30 6.68
CA TYR A 136 -6.20 0.98 6.22
C TYR A 136 -7.23 1.12 5.11
N LEU A 137 -6.98 0.45 3.99
CA LEU A 137 -7.94 0.28 2.92
C LEU A 137 -8.51 -1.14 3.03
N PRO A 138 -9.82 -1.29 3.33
CA PRO A 138 -10.47 -2.59 3.34
C PRO A 138 -10.25 -3.33 2.03
N HIS A 139 -9.95 -4.62 2.10
CA HIS A 139 -9.68 -5.45 0.94
C HIS A 139 -10.24 -6.86 1.15
N THR A 140 -10.84 -7.42 0.11
CA THR A 140 -11.32 -8.79 0.05
C THR A 140 -10.96 -9.42 -1.29
N THR A 141 -10.44 -10.65 -1.27
CA THR A 141 -10.25 -11.48 -2.46
C THR A 141 -11.27 -12.61 -2.48
N ARG A 142 -11.96 -12.79 -3.60
CA ARG A 142 -12.91 -13.88 -3.84
C ARG A 142 -12.27 -14.96 -4.72
N ARG A 143 -12.81 -16.18 -4.60
CA ARG A 143 -12.57 -17.24 -5.60
C ARG A 143 -13.12 -16.79 -6.97
N PRO A 144 -12.63 -17.37 -8.08
CA PRO A 144 -13.19 -17.15 -9.40
C PRO A 144 -14.71 -17.43 -9.43
#